data_AF-A0A1H6QYW5-F1
#
_entry.id   AF-A0A1H6QYW5-F1
#
_cell.length_a   1.000
_cell.length_b   1.000
_cell.length_c   1.000
_cell.angle_alpha   90.00
_cell.angle_beta   90.00
_cell.angle_gamma   90.00
#
_symmetry.space_group_name_H-M   'P 1'
#
loop_
_entity.id
_entity.type
_entity.pdbx_description
1 polymer ?
#
loop_
_entity_poly.entity_id
_entity_poly.type
_entity_poly.pdbx_seq_one_letter_code
_entity_poly.pdbx_strand_id
1 'polypeptide(L)'
;MTSPYPRDLIGYAGQPPHPQWPGEARIALSFVLNYEEGGERCILHGDQESEAFLSEMVAAQPLPGVRNLCMESLYEYGSRAGVWRLLELFRREGVPLTVFAVAMAAERHPEVIRAMVADGHEICSHGYRWIDYQYLDEAEEKAHLDRAIDILARIAGERPLGWYTGRLGPNTRRLVREEGGFLYDSDAYDDDLPYWDSASSADRPHLVIPYTLDTNDMRFTQVQGFNSGDDFFTYLKDAFDVLYAEGEAGAPKMLSIGMHCRLLGRPARFAALRRFVDYAKGFEKVWFARRVDIARHWHATHPFPGAGQ
;
A
#
# COMPACT_ATOMS: atom_id res chain seq x y z
N MET A 1 -8.67 -4.34 -37.79
CA MET A 1 -7.80 -3.32 -37.17
C MET A 1 -7.31 -3.93 -35.88
N THR A 2 -5.99 -4.13 -35.72
CA THR A 2 -5.42 -4.62 -34.46
C THR A 2 -5.69 -3.59 -33.38
N SER A 3 -6.30 -4.00 -32.26
CA SER A 3 -6.46 -3.12 -31.10
C SER A 3 -5.09 -2.54 -30.72
N PRO A 4 -4.99 -1.23 -30.40
CA PRO A 4 -3.73 -0.66 -29.93
C PRO A 4 -3.23 -1.41 -28.68
N TYR A 5 -1.91 -1.48 -28.52
CA TYR A 5 -1.26 -2.15 -27.40
C TYR A 5 -1.55 -1.39 -26.09
N PRO A 6 -2.20 -2.00 -25.09
CA PRO A 6 -2.76 -1.27 -23.95
C PRO A 6 -1.78 -1.06 -22.79
N ARG A 7 -0.49 -1.35 -22.98
CA ARG A 7 0.54 -1.22 -21.94
C ARG A 7 1.54 -0.16 -22.34
N ASP A 8 1.88 0.70 -21.40
CA ASP A 8 3.00 1.62 -21.52
C ASP A 8 4.27 0.93 -21.03
N LEU A 9 5.22 0.71 -21.95
CA LEU A 9 6.55 0.16 -21.63
C LEU A 9 7.63 1.25 -21.64
N ILE A 10 7.24 2.48 -21.96
CA ILE A 10 8.14 3.61 -22.17
C ILE A 10 8.17 4.47 -20.91
N GLY A 11 7.00 4.76 -20.34
CA GLY A 11 6.86 5.64 -19.17
C GLY A 11 7.55 6.98 -19.43
N TYR A 12 8.44 7.38 -18.52
CA TYR A 12 9.22 8.62 -18.64
C TYR A 12 10.34 8.61 -19.69
N ALA A 13 10.57 7.51 -20.41
CA ALA A 13 11.56 7.42 -21.49
C ALA A 13 12.99 7.85 -21.09
N GLY A 14 13.40 7.56 -19.85
CA GLY A 14 14.70 7.97 -19.31
C GLY A 14 14.82 9.47 -18.98
N GLN A 15 13.71 10.21 -19.02
CA GLN A 15 13.63 11.63 -18.66
C GLN A 15 12.59 11.85 -17.54
N PRO A 16 12.79 11.22 -16.36
CA PRO A 16 11.85 11.40 -15.24
C PRO A 16 11.79 12.86 -14.80
N PRO A 17 10.59 13.39 -14.47
CA PRO A 17 10.47 14.74 -13.95
C PRO A 17 11.17 14.85 -12.59
N HIS A 18 11.84 15.97 -12.35
CA HIS A 18 12.37 16.26 -11.02
C HIS A 18 11.18 16.55 -10.09
N PRO A 19 10.95 15.75 -9.02
CA PRO A 19 9.72 15.83 -8.24
C PRO A 19 9.64 17.06 -7.34
N GLN A 20 10.77 17.72 -7.06
CA GLN A 20 10.86 18.90 -6.19
C GLN A 20 10.26 18.64 -4.80
N TRP A 21 10.61 17.50 -4.20
CA TRP A 21 10.07 17.10 -2.91
C TRP A 21 10.22 18.20 -1.84
N PRO A 22 9.24 18.36 -0.93
CA PRO A 22 9.30 19.34 0.14
C PRO A 22 10.61 19.25 0.94
N GLY A 23 11.15 20.42 1.31
CA GLY A 23 12.43 20.50 2.02
C GLY A 23 13.65 20.10 1.18
N GLU A 24 13.53 20.14 -0.15
CA GLU A 24 14.57 19.69 -1.10
C GLU A 24 14.99 18.25 -0.84
N ALA A 25 14.03 17.39 -0.45
CA ALA A 25 14.33 16.02 -0.12
C ALA A 25 14.90 15.26 -1.32
N ARG A 26 15.94 14.48 -1.05
CA ARG A 26 16.64 13.63 -2.02
C ARG A 26 15.90 12.30 -2.24
N ILE A 27 15.07 11.92 -1.28
CA ILE A 27 14.20 10.74 -1.36
C ILE A 27 12.92 11.00 -0.57
N ALA A 28 11.79 10.51 -1.08
CA ALA A 28 10.54 10.44 -0.36
C ALA A 28 10.28 9.00 0.10
N LEU A 29 10.09 8.77 1.40
CA LEU A 29 9.79 7.45 1.97
C LEU A 29 8.29 7.36 2.30
N SER A 30 7.63 6.36 1.71
CA SER A 30 6.23 6.03 1.95
C SER A 30 6.14 4.70 2.70
N PHE A 31 6.04 4.76 4.03
CA PHE A 31 5.76 3.58 4.86
C PHE A 31 4.27 3.22 4.77
N VAL A 32 3.97 1.99 4.35
CA VAL A 32 2.61 1.49 4.13
C VAL A 32 2.32 0.33 5.07
N LEU A 33 1.33 0.50 5.94
CA LEU A 33 0.86 -0.55 6.84
C LEU A 33 -0.45 -1.15 6.31
N ASN A 34 -0.41 -2.41 5.90
CA ASN A 34 -1.58 -3.16 5.49
C ASN A 34 -2.33 -3.65 6.73
N TYR A 35 -3.65 -3.40 6.75
CA TYR A 35 -4.57 -3.89 7.77
C TYR A 35 -5.64 -4.76 7.11
N GLU A 36 -5.41 -6.06 7.15
CA GLU A 36 -6.16 -7.06 6.38
C GLU A 36 -6.80 -8.11 7.30
N GLU A 37 -6.29 -8.21 8.53
CA GLU A 37 -6.68 -9.20 9.54
C GLU A 37 -8.14 -9.06 9.95
N GLY A 38 -8.96 -10.04 9.56
CA GLY A 38 -10.42 -10.04 9.66
C GLY A 38 -11.14 -9.80 8.33
N GLY A 39 -10.42 -9.53 7.25
CA GLY A 39 -10.95 -9.33 5.89
C GLY A 39 -10.52 -10.40 4.88
N GLU A 40 -9.60 -11.30 5.26
CA GLU A 40 -9.05 -12.39 4.46
C GLU A 40 -10.09 -13.47 4.10
N ARG A 41 -9.67 -14.49 3.34
CA ARG A 41 -10.54 -15.64 3.02
C ARG A 41 -10.88 -16.45 4.26
N CYS A 42 -12.17 -16.57 4.55
CA CYS A 42 -12.70 -17.45 5.57
C CYS A 42 -14.14 -17.83 5.23
N ILE A 43 -14.53 -19.08 5.47
CA ILE A 43 -15.94 -19.49 5.28
C ILE A 43 -16.93 -18.69 6.15
N LEU A 44 -16.46 -18.10 7.26
CA LEU A 44 -17.25 -17.20 8.11
C LEU A 44 -17.53 -15.85 7.43
N HIS A 45 -16.80 -15.51 6.37
CA HIS A 45 -16.97 -14.30 5.57
C HIS A 45 -17.78 -14.56 4.29
N GLY A 46 -18.21 -15.81 4.06
CA GLY A 46 -18.94 -16.23 2.86
C GLY A 46 -18.06 -16.81 1.75
N ASP A 47 -16.76 -16.97 1.98
CA ASP A 47 -15.86 -17.58 0.98
C ASP A 47 -16.01 -19.10 0.94
N GLN A 48 -15.58 -19.71 -0.17
CA GLN A 48 -15.67 -21.16 -0.37
C GLN A 48 -14.52 -21.94 0.27
N GLU A 49 -13.49 -21.25 0.77
CA GLU A 49 -12.25 -21.83 1.26
C GLU A 49 -11.60 -20.95 2.34
N SER A 50 -10.65 -21.52 3.06
CA SER A 50 -9.80 -20.78 4.01
C SER A 50 -8.62 -20.10 3.35
N GLU A 51 -8.08 -19.08 4.02
CA GLU A 51 -6.87 -18.38 3.58
C GLU A 51 -5.63 -19.30 3.53
N ALA A 52 -4.71 -18.97 2.63
CA ALA A 52 -3.44 -19.66 2.42
C ALA A 52 -2.25 -18.69 2.19
N PHE A 53 -2.53 -17.39 2.01
CA PHE A 53 -1.55 -16.40 1.62
C PHE A 53 -1.00 -15.64 2.84
N LEU A 54 0.25 -15.19 2.75
CA LEU A 54 0.96 -14.33 3.70
C LEU A 54 0.80 -14.74 5.17
N SER A 55 1.29 -15.93 5.52
CA SER A 55 1.36 -16.41 6.89
C SER A 55 2.63 -17.23 7.13
N GLU A 56 2.90 -17.58 8.37
CA GLU A 56 4.02 -18.47 8.73
C GLU A 56 3.88 -19.88 8.12
N MET A 57 2.68 -20.27 7.70
CA MET A 57 2.44 -21.51 6.97
C MET A 57 2.74 -21.29 5.48
N VAL A 58 4.01 -21.12 5.13
CA VAL A 58 4.48 -20.74 3.78
C VAL A 58 4.08 -21.70 2.65
N ALA A 59 3.72 -22.94 2.99
CA ALA A 59 3.25 -23.96 2.07
C ALA A 59 1.74 -24.28 2.23
N ALA A 60 0.99 -23.44 2.94
CA ALA A 60 -0.44 -23.62 3.12
C ALA A 60 -1.15 -23.69 1.77
N GLN A 61 -2.19 -24.52 1.71
CA GLN A 61 -3.15 -24.55 0.62
C GLN A 61 -4.52 -24.18 1.18
N PRO A 62 -5.39 -23.53 0.40
CA PRO A 62 -6.76 -23.28 0.83
C PRO A 62 -7.47 -24.60 1.16
N LEU A 63 -8.21 -24.63 2.27
CA LEU A 63 -9.04 -25.78 2.63
C LEU A 63 -10.50 -25.50 2.22
N PRO A 64 -11.08 -26.25 1.27
CA PRO A 64 -12.45 -26.01 0.79
C PRO A 64 -13.51 -26.31 1.86
N GLY A 65 -14.48 -25.41 2.02
CA GLY A 65 -15.66 -25.59 2.86
C GLY A 65 -15.42 -25.69 4.37
N VAL A 66 -14.17 -25.52 4.82
CA VAL A 66 -13.78 -25.66 6.23
C VAL A 66 -12.86 -24.53 6.67
N ARG A 67 -12.81 -24.32 7.98
CA ARG A 67 -11.90 -23.37 8.63
C ARG A 67 -10.49 -23.93 8.73
N ASN A 68 -9.49 -23.07 8.57
CA ASN A 68 -8.11 -23.37 8.92
C ASN A 68 -7.75 -22.60 10.20
N LEU A 69 -7.93 -23.25 11.35
CA LEU A 69 -7.79 -22.61 12.67
C LEU A 69 -6.37 -22.07 12.93
N CYS A 70 -5.34 -22.73 12.39
CA CYS A 70 -3.97 -22.24 12.49
C CYS A 70 -3.79 -20.95 11.68
N MET A 71 -4.33 -20.90 10.46
CA MET A 71 -4.29 -19.70 9.62
C MET A 71 -5.02 -18.54 10.29
N GLU A 72 -6.24 -18.76 10.78
CA GLU A 72 -7.02 -17.75 11.51
C GLU A 72 -6.22 -17.20 12.70
N SER A 73 -5.62 -18.06 13.53
CA SER A 73 -4.82 -17.62 14.68
C SER A 73 -3.56 -16.83 14.29
N LEU A 74 -2.95 -17.15 13.14
CA LEU A 74 -1.81 -16.38 12.61
C LEU A 74 -2.25 -14.98 12.15
N TYR A 75 -3.42 -14.84 11.54
CA TYR A 75 -4.01 -13.54 11.19
C TYR A 75 -4.41 -12.76 12.45
N GLU A 76 -5.06 -13.40 13.43
CA GLU A 76 -5.42 -12.79 14.70
C GLU A 76 -4.22 -12.15 15.43
N TYR A 77 -3.00 -12.70 15.27
CA TYR A 77 -1.79 -12.07 15.83
C TYR A 77 -1.60 -10.63 15.36
N GLY A 78 -1.85 -10.36 14.06
CA GLY A 78 -1.68 -9.03 13.48
C GLY A 78 -2.61 -8.02 14.12
N SER A 79 -3.91 -8.33 14.19
CA SER A 79 -4.92 -7.43 14.76
C SER A 79 -4.83 -7.31 16.29
N ARG A 80 -4.37 -8.35 16.99
CA ARG A 80 -4.30 -8.37 18.47
C ARG A 80 -3.03 -7.76 19.04
N ALA A 81 -1.90 -7.92 18.36
CA ALA A 81 -0.59 -7.60 18.94
C ALA A 81 0.36 -6.90 17.96
N GLY A 82 0.43 -7.38 16.71
CA GLY A 82 1.36 -6.85 15.71
C GLY A 82 1.11 -5.37 15.41
N VAL A 83 -0.15 -5.00 15.18
CA VAL A 83 -0.55 -3.63 14.86
C VAL A 83 -0.13 -2.62 15.94
N TRP A 84 -0.37 -2.92 17.21
CA TRP A 84 -0.04 -2.01 18.32
C TRP A 84 1.46 -1.78 18.47
N ARG A 85 2.27 -2.82 18.23
CA ARG A 85 3.73 -2.70 18.25
C ARG A 85 4.25 -1.81 17.12
N LEU A 86 3.67 -1.95 15.93
CA LEU A 86 4.04 -1.13 14.77
C LEU A 86 3.61 0.33 14.98
N LEU A 87 2.36 0.58 15.39
CA LEU A 87 1.88 1.95 15.65
C LEU A 87 2.71 2.67 16.72
N GLU A 88 3.10 1.97 17.79
CA GLU A 88 3.95 2.57 18.83
C GLU A 88 5.33 2.98 18.30
N LEU A 89 5.93 2.23 17.38
CA LEU A 89 7.19 2.63 16.74
C LEU A 89 7.01 3.94 15.97
N PHE A 90 6.03 3.98 15.07
CA PHE A 90 5.83 5.14 14.19
C PHE A 90 5.40 6.39 14.97
N ARG A 91 4.59 6.23 16.02
CA ARG A 91 4.24 7.30 16.97
C ARG A 91 5.49 7.85 17.66
N ARG A 92 6.33 6.97 18.22
CA ARG A 92 7.57 7.37 18.90
C ARG A 92 8.53 8.09 17.97
N GLU A 93 8.64 7.61 16.73
CA GLU A 93 9.58 8.16 15.75
C GLU A 93 9.04 9.39 15.02
N GLY A 94 7.77 9.74 15.20
CA GLY A 94 7.13 10.87 14.51
C GLY A 94 7.06 10.68 12.99
N VAL A 95 7.01 9.42 12.52
CA VAL A 95 6.98 9.07 11.10
C VAL A 95 5.54 8.74 10.71
N PRO A 96 4.94 9.42 9.72
CA PRO A 96 3.58 9.15 9.32
C PRO A 96 3.48 7.86 8.49
N LEU A 97 2.30 7.22 8.54
CA LEU A 97 1.96 6.04 7.75
C LEU A 97 0.83 6.33 6.77
N THR A 98 0.82 5.58 5.67
CA THR A 98 -0.41 5.29 4.93
C THR A 98 -0.88 3.89 5.30
N VAL A 99 -2.11 3.77 5.76
CA VAL A 99 -2.71 2.48 6.10
C VAL A 99 -3.52 2.00 4.90
N PHE A 100 -3.15 0.85 4.34
CA PHE A 100 -3.97 0.14 3.38
C PHE A 100 -4.97 -0.71 4.16
N ALA A 101 -6.16 -0.15 4.41
CA ALA A 101 -7.17 -0.73 5.26
C ALA A 101 -8.25 -1.47 4.46
N VAL A 102 -8.34 -2.79 4.67
CA VAL A 102 -9.43 -3.60 4.12
C VAL A 102 -10.69 -3.27 4.91
N ALA A 103 -11.77 -2.87 4.22
CA ALA A 103 -12.92 -2.31 4.90
C ALA A 103 -13.62 -3.31 5.84
N MET A 104 -13.71 -4.61 5.48
CA MET A 104 -14.22 -5.63 6.40
C MET A 104 -13.36 -5.77 7.66
N ALA A 105 -12.03 -5.71 7.54
CA ALA A 105 -11.14 -5.76 8.69
C ALA A 105 -11.34 -4.52 9.60
N ALA A 106 -11.49 -3.34 8.99
CA ALA A 106 -11.81 -2.10 9.70
C ALA A 106 -13.14 -2.19 10.47
N GLU A 107 -14.20 -2.78 9.91
CA GLU A 107 -15.48 -2.99 10.62
C GLU A 107 -15.34 -3.88 11.86
N ARG A 108 -14.43 -4.85 11.82
CA ARG A 108 -14.22 -5.79 12.94
C ARG A 108 -13.39 -5.20 14.07
N HIS A 109 -12.59 -4.17 13.79
CA HIS A 109 -11.75 -3.53 14.80
C HIS A 109 -11.69 -2.01 14.57
N PRO A 110 -12.82 -1.29 14.68
CA PRO A 110 -12.86 0.13 14.38
C PRO A 110 -12.04 0.98 15.36
N GLU A 111 -11.73 0.46 16.56
CA GLU A 111 -10.86 1.11 17.54
C GLU A 111 -9.43 1.31 17.02
N VAL A 112 -8.86 0.35 16.28
CA VAL A 112 -7.50 0.49 15.76
C VAL A 112 -7.44 1.49 14.61
N ILE A 113 -8.48 1.53 13.77
CA ILE A 113 -8.59 2.54 12.71
C ILE A 113 -8.69 3.94 13.32
N ARG A 114 -9.52 4.12 14.35
CA ARG A 114 -9.60 5.40 15.08
C ARG A 114 -8.28 5.79 15.73
N ALA A 115 -7.51 4.83 16.24
CA ALA A 115 -6.16 5.09 16.76
C ALA A 115 -5.20 5.56 15.66
N MET A 116 -5.22 4.90 14.49
CA MET A 116 -4.41 5.31 13.32
C MET A 116 -4.76 6.73 12.86
N VAL A 117 -6.04 7.08 12.80
CA VAL A 117 -6.50 8.45 12.48
C VAL A 117 -6.03 9.45 13.54
N ALA A 118 -6.15 9.12 14.83
CA ALA A 118 -5.70 9.98 15.92
C ALA A 118 -4.17 10.23 15.90
N ASP A 119 -3.39 9.26 15.43
CA ASP A 119 -1.94 9.40 15.19
C ASP A 119 -1.61 10.17 13.89
N GLY A 120 -2.62 10.63 13.15
CA GLY A 120 -2.46 11.43 11.92
C GLY A 120 -2.10 10.60 10.67
N HIS A 121 -2.18 9.28 10.75
CA HIS A 121 -1.95 8.39 9.61
C HIS A 121 -3.09 8.51 8.59
N GLU A 122 -2.75 8.32 7.32
CA GLU A 122 -3.75 8.27 6.24
C GLU A 122 -4.47 6.92 6.25
N ILE A 123 -5.78 6.91 6.04
CA ILE A 123 -6.56 5.69 5.77
C ILE A 123 -6.86 5.62 4.27
N CYS A 124 -6.11 4.78 3.57
CA CYS A 124 -6.28 4.47 2.16
C CYS A 124 -7.10 3.17 2.02
N SER A 125 -7.99 3.11 1.03
CA SER A 125 -8.82 1.92 0.82
C SER A 125 -7.97 0.75 0.33
N HIS A 126 -8.09 -0.40 0.99
CA HIS A 126 -7.54 -1.67 0.53
C HIS A 126 -8.62 -2.64 0.02
N GLY A 127 -9.69 -2.10 -0.56
CA GLY A 127 -10.86 -2.88 -0.98
C GLY A 127 -11.78 -3.28 0.18
N TYR A 128 -12.94 -3.87 -0.16
CA TYR A 128 -13.88 -4.34 0.87
C TYR A 128 -13.41 -5.65 1.50
N ARG A 129 -12.93 -6.56 0.67
CA ARG A 129 -12.40 -7.89 1.03
C ARG A 129 -10.95 -8.01 0.60
N TRP A 130 -10.16 -8.75 1.37
CA TRP A 130 -8.81 -9.14 0.98
C TRP A 130 -8.85 -10.50 0.25
N ILE A 131 -9.30 -10.46 -1.00
CA ILE A 131 -9.42 -11.63 -1.89
C ILE A 131 -8.74 -11.35 -3.23
N ASP A 132 -8.75 -12.33 -4.12
CA ASP A 132 -8.33 -12.15 -5.51
C ASP A 132 -9.53 -11.66 -6.36
N TYR A 133 -9.39 -10.49 -6.97
CA TYR A 133 -10.41 -9.88 -7.82
C TYR A 133 -10.29 -10.28 -9.30
N GLN A 134 -9.30 -11.11 -9.67
CA GLN A 134 -9.02 -11.52 -11.05
C GLN A 134 -10.25 -12.05 -11.82
N TYR A 135 -11.15 -12.75 -11.13
CA TYR A 135 -12.31 -13.42 -11.70
C TYR A 135 -13.65 -12.91 -11.16
N LEU A 136 -13.63 -11.83 -10.37
CA LEU A 136 -14.86 -11.24 -9.85
C LEU A 136 -15.60 -10.56 -11.01
N ASP A 137 -16.93 -10.67 -11.03
CA ASP A 137 -17.70 -9.94 -12.02
C ASP A 137 -17.66 -8.43 -11.72
N GLU A 138 -17.76 -7.62 -12.78
CA GLU A 138 -17.61 -6.17 -12.66
C GLU A 138 -18.66 -5.54 -11.73
N ALA A 139 -19.88 -6.09 -11.68
CA ALA A 139 -20.95 -5.54 -10.86
C ALA A 139 -20.69 -5.82 -9.37
N GLU A 140 -20.23 -7.03 -9.03
CA GLU A 140 -19.81 -7.40 -7.68
C GLU A 140 -18.56 -6.63 -7.25
N GLU A 141 -17.57 -6.49 -8.12
CA GLU A 141 -16.37 -5.67 -7.86
C GLU A 141 -16.73 -4.20 -7.59
N LYS A 142 -17.62 -3.63 -8.40
CA LYS A 142 -18.14 -2.27 -8.16
C LYS A 142 -18.88 -2.16 -6.83
N ALA A 143 -19.71 -3.15 -6.48
CA ALA A 143 -20.40 -3.16 -5.20
C ALA A 143 -19.42 -3.26 -4.01
N HIS A 144 -18.32 -4.01 -4.15
CA HIS A 144 -17.24 -4.04 -3.18
C HIS A 144 -16.53 -2.68 -3.07
N LEU A 145 -16.30 -2.00 -4.19
CA LEU A 145 -15.71 -0.67 -4.21
C LEU A 145 -16.57 0.35 -3.46
N ASP A 146 -17.85 0.45 -3.80
CA ASP A 146 -18.79 1.39 -3.18
C ASP A 146 -18.91 1.11 -1.67
N ARG A 147 -19.02 -0.17 -1.29
CA ARG A 147 -19.11 -0.60 0.11
C ARG A 147 -17.84 -0.26 0.91
N ALA A 148 -16.66 -0.41 0.32
CA ALA A 148 -15.40 -0.07 0.98
C ALA A 148 -15.31 1.42 1.31
N ILE A 149 -15.68 2.28 0.36
CA ILE A 149 -15.71 3.74 0.54
C ILE A 149 -16.64 4.10 1.70
N ASP A 150 -17.87 3.59 1.70
CA ASP A 150 -18.87 3.90 2.72
C ASP A 150 -18.42 3.50 4.13
N ILE A 151 -17.88 2.29 4.26
CA ILE A 151 -17.40 1.76 5.54
C ILE A 151 -16.25 2.60 6.08
N LEU A 152 -15.24 2.85 5.25
CA LEU A 152 -14.04 3.57 5.68
C LEU A 152 -14.38 5.02 5.99
N ALA A 153 -15.23 5.68 5.21
CA ALA A 153 -15.72 7.02 5.50
C ALA A 153 -16.41 7.10 6.87
N ARG A 154 -17.26 6.12 7.19
CA ARG A 154 -17.96 6.06 8.48
C ARG A 154 -17.03 5.84 9.66
N ILE A 155 -15.99 5.00 9.52
CA ILE A 155 -15.09 4.64 10.63
C ILE A 155 -13.99 5.67 10.82
N ALA A 156 -13.36 6.13 9.73
CA ALA A 156 -12.25 7.06 9.75
C ALA A 156 -12.70 8.53 9.86
N GLY A 157 -13.97 8.83 9.55
CA GLY A 157 -14.55 10.17 9.61
C GLY A 157 -14.44 10.96 8.31
N GLU A 158 -13.59 10.53 7.38
CA GLU A 158 -13.43 11.09 6.03
C GLU A 158 -13.32 9.96 5.01
N ARG A 159 -13.74 10.23 3.76
CA ARG A 159 -13.61 9.23 2.68
C ARG A 159 -12.15 8.91 2.38
N PRO A 160 -11.81 7.68 1.96
CA PRO A 160 -10.49 7.40 1.42
C PRO A 160 -10.26 8.18 0.12
N LEU A 161 -9.06 8.74 -0.02
CA LEU A 161 -8.61 9.44 -1.24
C LEU A 161 -7.61 8.63 -2.06
N GLY A 162 -7.15 7.50 -1.51
CA GLY A 162 -6.33 6.51 -2.19
C GLY A 162 -7.02 5.15 -2.28
N TRP A 163 -6.63 4.38 -3.31
CA TRP A 163 -7.07 3.00 -3.49
C TRP A 163 -5.90 2.07 -3.82
N TYR A 164 -5.93 0.86 -3.26
CA TYR A 164 -5.05 -0.26 -3.62
C TYR A 164 -5.80 -1.58 -3.43
N THR A 165 -5.83 -2.47 -4.43
CA THR A 165 -6.43 -3.81 -4.29
C THR A 165 -5.37 -4.90 -4.09
N GLY A 166 -4.20 -4.72 -4.69
CA GLY A 166 -3.14 -5.71 -4.73
C GLY A 166 -3.42 -6.82 -5.74
N ARG A 167 -4.34 -7.74 -5.43
CA ARG A 167 -4.76 -8.82 -6.33
C ARG A 167 -5.89 -8.36 -7.23
N LEU A 168 -5.57 -7.45 -8.14
CA LEU A 168 -6.51 -6.79 -9.03
C LEU A 168 -7.01 -7.72 -10.17
N GLY A 169 -8.25 -7.52 -10.59
CA GLY A 169 -8.76 -7.97 -11.89
C GLY A 169 -8.63 -6.90 -12.99
N PRO A 170 -9.04 -7.22 -14.23
CA PRO A 170 -8.90 -6.33 -15.39
C PRO A 170 -9.75 -5.05 -15.30
N ASN A 171 -10.78 -5.03 -14.45
CA ASN A 171 -11.69 -3.88 -14.29
C ASN A 171 -11.28 -2.95 -13.14
N THR A 172 -10.61 -3.47 -12.10
CA THR A 172 -10.25 -2.76 -10.87
C THR A 172 -9.84 -1.30 -11.06
N ARG A 173 -8.71 -1.04 -11.74
CA ARG A 173 -8.19 0.33 -11.89
C ARG A 173 -9.12 1.22 -12.69
N ARG A 174 -9.86 0.65 -13.66
CA ARG A 174 -10.89 1.40 -14.41
C ARG A 174 -12.05 1.79 -13.49
N LEU A 175 -12.57 0.87 -12.68
CA LEU A 175 -13.66 1.17 -11.73
C LEU A 175 -13.25 2.23 -10.71
N VAL A 176 -12.01 2.18 -10.20
CA VAL A 176 -11.43 3.19 -9.31
C VAL A 176 -11.42 4.57 -9.97
N ARG A 177 -10.91 4.65 -11.21
CA ARG A 177 -10.94 5.91 -11.98
C ARG A 177 -12.36 6.38 -12.24
N GLU A 178 -13.27 5.47 -12.57
CA GLU A 178 -14.67 5.74 -12.90
C GLU A 178 -15.46 6.30 -11.71
N GLU A 179 -15.14 5.90 -10.47
CA GLU A 179 -15.75 6.46 -9.26
C GLU A 179 -15.45 7.95 -9.08
N GLY A 180 -14.22 8.39 -9.42
CA GLY A 180 -13.87 9.80 -9.60
C GLY A 180 -13.61 10.63 -8.34
N GLY A 181 -13.69 10.03 -7.14
CA GLY A 181 -13.41 10.70 -5.87
C GLY A 181 -12.04 10.36 -5.27
N PHE A 182 -11.24 9.52 -5.93
CA PHE A 182 -9.86 9.22 -5.54
C PHE A 182 -8.88 10.23 -6.15
N LEU A 183 -7.88 10.64 -5.37
CA LEU A 183 -6.73 11.40 -5.87
C LEU A 183 -5.70 10.50 -6.55
N TYR A 184 -5.57 9.27 -6.05
CA TYR A 184 -4.60 8.33 -6.58
C TYR A 184 -5.02 6.86 -6.44
N ASP A 185 -4.40 6.00 -7.22
CA ASP A 185 -4.33 4.55 -6.95
C ASP A 185 -2.88 4.07 -6.84
N SER A 186 -2.68 2.89 -6.28
CA SER A 186 -1.35 2.26 -6.11
C SER A 186 -1.27 0.83 -6.63
N ASP A 187 -2.19 0.41 -7.51
CA ASP A 187 -2.20 -0.91 -8.15
C ASP A 187 -1.24 -0.95 -9.36
N ALA A 188 -0.01 -0.46 -9.17
CA ALA A 188 1.05 -0.43 -10.15
C ALA A 188 2.41 -0.62 -9.46
N TYR A 189 3.37 -1.21 -10.17
CA TYR A 189 4.70 -1.56 -9.66
C TYR A 189 5.78 -1.26 -10.72
N ASP A 190 5.57 -0.19 -11.48
CA ASP A 190 6.17 0.04 -12.79
C ASP A 190 7.00 1.33 -12.90
N ASP A 191 7.19 2.08 -11.81
CA ASP A 191 8.05 3.27 -11.78
C ASP A 191 8.52 3.59 -10.34
N ASP A 192 9.55 4.44 -10.23
CA ASP A 192 10.09 4.98 -8.97
C ASP A 192 9.50 6.36 -8.62
N LEU A 193 8.58 6.88 -9.45
CA LEU A 193 7.87 8.14 -9.28
C LEU A 193 6.36 8.00 -9.52
N PRO A 194 5.53 8.88 -8.94
CA PRO A 194 4.15 9.04 -9.37
C PRO A 194 4.07 9.43 -10.85
N TYR A 195 2.96 9.10 -11.51
CA TYR A 195 2.67 9.52 -12.88
C TYR A 195 1.16 9.61 -13.11
N TRP A 196 0.74 10.38 -14.11
CA TRP A 196 -0.68 10.44 -14.49
C TRP A 196 -1.06 9.23 -15.34
N ASP A 197 -2.14 8.53 -14.98
CA ASP A 197 -2.64 7.38 -15.73
C ASP A 197 -2.93 7.79 -17.18
N SER A 198 -2.60 6.93 -18.16
CA SER A 198 -2.77 7.24 -19.59
C SER A 198 -4.23 7.39 -20.03
N ALA A 199 -5.17 6.89 -19.24
CA ALA A 199 -6.61 7.12 -19.41
C ALA A 199 -7.11 8.40 -18.72
N SER A 200 -6.23 9.21 -18.12
CA SER A 200 -6.57 10.51 -17.52
C SER A 200 -7.04 11.51 -18.57
N SER A 201 -7.85 12.47 -18.13
CA SER A 201 -8.28 13.63 -18.94
C SER A 201 -8.24 14.90 -18.08
N ALA A 202 -8.32 16.08 -18.71
CA ALA A 202 -8.27 17.36 -17.99
C ALA A 202 -9.37 17.50 -16.93
N ASP A 203 -10.55 16.96 -17.20
CA ASP A 203 -11.70 16.97 -16.28
C ASP A 203 -11.60 15.87 -15.21
N ARG A 204 -10.77 14.85 -15.44
CA ARG A 204 -10.62 13.68 -14.58
C ARG A 204 -9.16 13.21 -14.57
N PRO A 205 -8.23 13.99 -13.98
CA PRO A 205 -6.86 13.55 -13.81
C PRO A 205 -6.82 12.46 -12.75
N HIS A 206 -6.12 11.36 -13.02
CA HIS A 206 -5.97 10.26 -12.06
C HIS A 206 -4.51 9.92 -11.87
N LEU A 207 -4.02 10.09 -10.64
CA LEU A 207 -2.62 9.85 -10.32
C LEU A 207 -2.38 8.37 -10.01
N VAL A 208 -1.30 7.83 -10.55
CA VAL A 208 -0.74 6.55 -10.12
C VAL A 208 0.45 6.86 -9.23
N ILE A 209 0.46 6.27 -8.03
CA ILE A 209 1.64 6.23 -7.18
C ILE A 209 2.04 4.75 -7.08
N PRO A 210 3.12 4.30 -7.76
CA PRO A 210 3.53 2.91 -7.72
C PRO A 210 3.84 2.41 -6.31
N TYR A 211 3.47 1.15 -6.05
CA TYR A 211 3.75 0.42 -4.81
C TYR A 211 4.86 -0.62 -5.04
N THR A 212 5.07 -1.55 -4.09
CA THR A 212 6.16 -2.52 -4.12
C THR A 212 5.72 -3.92 -3.67
N LEU A 213 6.31 -4.93 -4.31
CA LEU A 213 6.26 -6.34 -3.90
C LEU A 213 7.65 -6.88 -3.49
N ASP A 214 8.68 -6.03 -3.50
CA ASP A 214 10.07 -6.37 -3.22
C ASP A 214 10.56 -5.78 -1.89
N THR A 215 10.47 -4.46 -1.71
CA THR A 215 10.73 -3.73 -0.45
C THR A 215 9.51 -3.85 0.47
N ASN A 216 9.07 -5.09 0.66
CA ASN A 216 7.81 -5.47 1.29
C ASN A 216 8.02 -6.69 2.19
N ASP A 217 7.56 -6.61 3.45
CA ASP A 217 7.70 -7.70 4.43
C ASP A 217 6.89 -8.96 4.07
N MET A 218 5.99 -8.91 3.08
CA MET A 218 5.32 -10.09 2.52
C MET A 218 6.33 -11.18 2.14
N ARG A 219 7.53 -10.76 1.72
CA ARG A 219 8.64 -11.63 1.31
C ARG A 219 9.17 -12.50 2.44
N PHE A 220 8.90 -12.21 3.71
CA PHE A 220 9.21 -13.15 4.80
C PHE A 220 8.43 -14.47 4.74
N THR A 221 7.36 -14.54 3.93
CA THR A 221 6.46 -15.70 3.86
C THR A 221 6.29 -16.27 2.45
N GLN A 222 7.06 -15.76 1.49
CA GLN A 222 7.07 -16.25 0.12
C GLN A 222 8.17 -17.30 -0.08
N VAL A 223 8.02 -18.12 -1.12
CA VAL A 223 9.01 -19.16 -1.48
C VAL A 223 10.41 -18.60 -1.72
N GLN A 224 10.49 -17.41 -2.31
CA GLN A 224 11.69 -16.57 -2.34
C GLN A 224 11.47 -15.41 -1.40
N GLY A 225 12.31 -15.33 -0.37
CA GLY A 225 12.06 -14.44 0.74
C GLY A 225 13.25 -14.07 1.58
N PHE A 226 12.97 -13.26 2.60
CA PHE A 226 13.90 -12.93 3.66
C PHE A 226 13.85 -14.02 4.73
N ASN A 227 15.01 -14.61 5.05
CA ASN A 227 15.10 -15.62 6.10
C ASN A 227 15.25 -14.98 7.48
N SER A 228 15.82 -13.77 7.51
CA SER A 228 16.11 -13.03 8.74
C SER A 228 15.76 -11.55 8.61
N GLY A 229 15.71 -10.87 9.76
CA GLY A 229 15.57 -9.42 9.79
C GLY A 229 16.73 -8.69 9.10
N ASP A 230 17.93 -9.26 9.12
CA ASP A 230 19.12 -8.65 8.48
C ASP A 230 18.97 -8.60 6.96
N ASP A 231 18.37 -9.63 6.36
CA ASP A 231 18.11 -9.66 4.91
C ASP A 231 17.18 -8.50 4.53
N PHE A 232 16.08 -8.32 5.27
CA PHE A 232 15.13 -7.23 5.02
C PHE A 232 15.74 -5.85 5.26
N PHE A 233 16.47 -5.67 6.36
CA PHE A 233 17.16 -4.41 6.64
C PHE A 233 18.16 -4.06 5.54
N THR A 234 18.99 -5.02 5.14
CA THR A 234 20.00 -4.82 4.09
C THR A 234 19.34 -4.47 2.77
N TYR A 235 18.25 -5.18 2.42
CA TYR A 235 17.49 -4.91 1.20
C TYR A 235 16.91 -3.48 1.17
N LEU A 236 16.28 -3.05 2.27
CA LEU A 236 15.76 -1.69 2.39
C LEU A 236 16.87 -0.64 2.37
N LYS A 237 17.98 -0.91 3.07
CA LYS A 237 19.15 -0.03 3.10
C LYS A 237 19.73 0.17 1.70
N ASP A 238 19.92 -0.91 0.95
CA ASP A 238 20.52 -0.81 -0.38
C ASP A 238 19.60 -0.05 -1.36
N ALA A 239 18.28 -0.29 -1.29
CA ALA A 239 17.30 0.49 -2.06
C ALA A 239 17.33 1.98 -1.68
N PHE A 240 17.39 2.29 -0.38
CA PHE A 240 17.53 3.66 0.10
C PHE A 240 18.81 4.31 -0.41
N ASP A 241 19.96 3.66 -0.28
CA ASP A 241 21.26 4.21 -0.65
C ASP A 241 21.35 4.56 -2.13
N VAL A 242 20.84 3.69 -3.00
CA VAL A 242 20.80 3.92 -4.44
C VAL A 242 19.92 5.12 -4.76
N LEU A 243 18.66 5.13 -4.29
CA LEU A 243 17.71 6.20 -4.60
C LEU A 243 18.13 7.54 -3.97
N TYR A 244 18.74 7.51 -2.78
CA TYR A 244 19.27 8.69 -2.13
C TYR A 244 20.45 9.27 -2.93
N ALA A 245 21.38 8.43 -3.42
CA ALA A 245 22.49 8.87 -4.27
C ALA A 245 22.00 9.42 -5.62
N GLU A 246 20.97 8.84 -6.23
CA GLU A 246 20.31 9.44 -7.41
C GLU A 246 19.71 10.81 -7.09
N GLY A 247 19.09 10.96 -5.92
CA GLY A 247 18.60 12.23 -5.41
C GLY A 247 19.70 13.27 -5.21
N GLU A 248 20.87 12.87 -4.71
CA GLU A 248 22.05 13.74 -4.63
C GLU A 248 22.55 14.17 -6.01
N ALA A 249 22.45 13.29 -7.00
CA ALA A 249 22.77 13.58 -8.40
C ALA A 249 21.71 14.44 -9.12
N GLY A 250 20.65 14.86 -8.42
CA GLY A 250 19.61 15.74 -8.96
C GLY A 250 18.42 15.01 -9.59
N ALA A 251 18.22 13.72 -9.30
CA ALA A 251 17.04 12.99 -9.74
C ALA A 251 16.31 12.26 -8.58
N PRO A 252 15.79 12.99 -7.56
CA PRO A 252 15.10 12.38 -6.42
C PRO A 252 13.95 11.46 -6.83
N LYS A 253 13.75 10.38 -6.07
CA LYS A 253 12.69 9.38 -6.28
C LYS A 253 11.89 9.14 -5.00
N MET A 254 10.89 8.26 -5.07
CA MET A 254 10.23 7.74 -3.88
C MET A 254 10.55 6.26 -3.66
N LEU A 255 10.43 5.82 -2.40
CA LEU A 255 10.53 4.42 -2.02
C LEU A 255 9.32 4.04 -1.16
N SER A 256 8.60 3.01 -1.58
CA SER A 256 7.53 2.43 -0.77
C SER A 256 8.11 1.34 0.14
N ILE A 257 7.62 1.22 1.37
CA ILE A 257 7.96 0.12 2.28
C ILE A 257 6.67 -0.57 2.71
N GLY A 258 6.44 -1.77 2.20
CA GLY A 258 5.25 -2.56 2.50
C GLY A 258 5.38 -3.33 3.82
N MET A 259 4.37 -3.21 4.67
CA MET A 259 4.33 -3.82 6.00
C MET A 259 2.99 -4.49 6.26
N HIS A 260 2.97 -5.63 6.94
CA HIS A 260 1.76 -6.33 7.34
C HIS A 260 1.77 -6.57 8.86
N CYS A 261 0.63 -6.34 9.52
CA CYS A 261 0.53 -6.43 10.98
C CYS A 261 0.95 -7.81 11.51
N ARG A 262 0.47 -8.89 10.87
CA ARG A 262 0.79 -10.27 11.25
C ARG A 262 2.23 -10.70 10.98
N LEU A 263 2.95 -9.98 10.11
CA LEU A 263 4.31 -10.32 9.68
C LEU A 263 5.36 -9.47 10.41
N LEU A 264 5.59 -8.22 10.00
CA LEU A 264 6.61 -7.33 10.58
C LEU A 264 6.31 -6.91 12.03
N GLY A 265 5.05 -7.09 12.47
CA GLY A 265 4.67 -6.94 13.88
C GLY A 265 5.29 -8.02 14.79
N ARG A 266 5.81 -9.13 14.26
CA ARG A 266 6.52 -10.16 15.04
C ARG A 266 7.85 -9.59 15.58
N PRO A 267 8.20 -9.81 16.87
CA PRO A 267 9.40 -9.22 17.46
C PRO A 267 10.70 -9.53 16.70
N ALA A 268 10.82 -10.74 16.13
CA ALA A 268 11.99 -11.17 15.38
C ALA A 268 12.22 -10.35 14.09
N ARG A 269 11.14 -9.92 13.41
CA ARG A 269 11.20 -9.12 12.18
C ARG A 269 11.21 -7.62 12.49
N PHE A 270 10.44 -7.21 13.50
CA PHE A 270 10.30 -5.83 13.95
C PHE A 270 11.64 -5.12 14.22
N ALA A 271 12.65 -5.85 14.71
CA ALA A 271 13.98 -5.29 14.97
C ALA A 271 14.64 -4.71 13.70
N ALA A 272 14.40 -5.31 12.53
CA ALA A 272 14.93 -4.84 11.25
C ALA A 272 14.27 -3.53 10.81
N LEU A 273 12.94 -3.43 10.97
CA LEU A 273 12.20 -2.20 10.69
C LEU A 273 12.73 -1.03 11.52
N ARG A 274 12.88 -1.22 12.84
CA ARG A 274 13.42 -0.18 13.72
C ARG A 274 14.80 0.29 13.25
N ARG A 275 15.69 -0.64 12.91
CA ARG A 275 17.03 -0.31 12.38
C ARG A 275 16.96 0.49 11.08
N PHE A 276 16.02 0.18 10.19
CA PHE A 276 15.88 0.94 8.94
C PHE A 276 15.31 2.34 9.18
N VAL A 277 14.34 2.49 10.09
CA VAL A 277 13.83 3.81 10.49
C VAL A 277 14.96 4.65 11.12
N ASP A 278 15.72 4.08 12.05
CA ASP A 278 16.89 4.73 12.66
C ASP A 278 17.92 5.12 11.59
N TYR A 279 18.17 4.24 10.61
CA TYR A 279 19.09 4.48 9.50
C TYR A 279 18.64 5.67 8.64
N ALA A 280 17.41 5.64 8.13
CA ALA A 280 16.87 6.69 7.26
C ALA A 280 16.82 8.05 7.97
N LYS A 281 16.49 8.08 9.28
CA LYS A 281 16.50 9.31 10.10
C LYS A 281 17.90 9.86 10.35
N GLY A 282 18.95 9.06 10.13
CA GLY A 282 20.34 9.51 10.18
C GLY A 282 20.77 10.36 8.99
N PHE A 283 19.94 10.48 7.95
CA PHE A 283 20.22 11.28 6.76
C PHE A 283 19.41 12.58 6.78
N GLU A 284 20.03 13.65 6.30
CA GLU A 284 19.33 14.90 6.00
C GLU A 284 18.49 14.76 4.72
N LYS A 285 17.55 15.67 4.50
CA LYS A 285 16.79 15.76 3.23
C LYS A 285 16.06 14.44 2.87
N VAL A 286 15.48 13.77 3.86
CA VAL A 286 14.56 12.64 3.68
C VAL A 286 13.14 13.11 3.98
N TRP A 287 12.22 12.95 3.03
CA TRP A 287 10.80 13.26 3.26
C TRP A 287 10.03 12.00 3.64
N PHE A 288 9.64 11.89 4.91
CA PHE A 288 8.72 10.84 5.37
C PHE A 288 7.28 11.26 5.08
N ALA A 289 6.62 10.60 4.13
CA ALA A 289 5.37 11.08 3.54
C ALA A 289 4.25 10.05 3.62
N ARG A 290 3.02 10.53 3.80
CA ARG A 290 1.82 9.74 3.46
C ARG A 290 1.61 9.82 1.95
N ARG A 291 0.92 8.83 1.38
CA ARG A 291 0.71 8.77 -0.07
C ARG A 291 -0.22 9.88 -0.55
N VAL A 292 -1.22 10.29 0.25
CA VAL A 292 -2.05 11.47 -0.04
C VAL A 292 -1.22 12.76 -0.08
N ASP A 293 -0.14 12.85 0.71
CA ASP A 293 0.72 14.03 0.68
C ASP A 293 1.56 14.05 -0.60
N ILE A 294 2.07 12.89 -1.03
CA ILE A 294 2.72 12.72 -2.35
C ILE A 294 1.74 13.05 -3.47
N ALA A 295 0.48 12.59 -3.39
CA ALA A 295 -0.53 12.88 -4.38
C ALA A 295 -0.78 14.38 -4.50
N ARG A 296 -1.09 15.04 -3.39
CA ARG A 296 -1.32 16.50 -3.34
C ARG A 296 -0.12 17.29 -3.84
N HIS A 297 1.10 16.86 -3.48
CA HIS A 297 2.34 17.44 -3.98
C HIS A 297 2.42 17.32 -5.50
N TRP A 298 2.16 16.13 -6.06
CA TRP A 298 2.20 15.92 -7.51
C TRP A 298 1.16 16.76 -8.25
N HIS A 299 -0.06 16.84 -7.73
CA HIS A 299 -1.12 17.70 -8.28
C HIS A 299 -0.68 19.18 -8.34
N ALA A 300 0.08 19.66 -7.35
CA ALA A 300 0.54 21.05 -7.29
C ALA A 300 1.78 21.31 -8.16
N THR A 301 2.75 20.39 -8.14
CA THR A 301 4.07 20.58 -8.77
C THR A 301 4.11 20.10 -10.22
N HIS A 302 3.37 19.04 -10.52
CA HIS A 302 3.27 18.41 -11.84
C HIS A 302 1.80 18.23 -12.23
N PRO A 303 1.01 19.33 -12.34
CA PRO A 303 -0.41 19.23 -12.66
C PRO A 303 -0.61 18.50 -14.00
N PHE A 304 -1.69 17.72 -14.10
CA PHE A 304 -2.03 17.06 -15.35
C PHE A 304 -2.15 18.10 -16.48
N PRO A 305 -1.53 17.88 -17.65
CA PRO A 305 -1.59 18.84 -18.75
C PRO A 305 -3.04 19.17 -19.14
N GLY A 306 -3.41 20.46 -19.06
CA GLY A 306 -4.75 20.94 -19.40
C GLY A 306 -5.75 21.00 -18.24
N ALA A 307 -5.42 20.56 -17.03
CA ALA A 307 -6.26 20.79 -15.86
C ALA A 307 -6.19 22.27 -15.42
N GLY A 308 -7.33 22.98 -15.42
CA GLY A 308 -7.43 24.36 -14.93
C GLY A 308 -7.09 25.49 -15.92
N GLN A 309 -7.23 25.25 -17.23
CA GLN A 309 -7.41 26.32 -18.23
C GLN A 309 -8.89 26.59 -18.51
#